data_AF-A0A2S5TJA2-F1
#
_entry.id   AF-A0A2S5TJA2-F1
#
_cell.length_a   1.000
_cell.length_b   1.000
_cell.length_c   1.000
_cell.angle_alpha   90.00
_cell.angle_beta   90.00
_cell.angle_gamma   90.00
#
_symmetry.space_group_name_H-M   'P 1'
#
loop_
_entity.id
_entity.type
_entity.pdbx_description
1 polymer ?
#
loop_
_entity_poly.entity_id
_entity_poly.type
_entity_poly.pdbx_seq_one_letter_code
_entity_poly.pdbx_strand_id
1 'polypeptide(L)'
;MAATLFKDTTYQLNNLIENIRRGEIALPDIQRPFVWPASKARDLLDSMYKGFPVGYLLFWATGAEVGARQIGDGAKDAVPRLLIVDGQQRLTSLFAVFTGTSVLRKDYTQGKLRIAFRPADSRFEVTDAAIEKDPEFIPDITEVWRSYRETTRTFLSKLKEHRNQPLSDEEVDRLEDAIDRVRDLHHYPFKAVELRTKKGSE
;
A
#
# COMPACT_ATOMS: atom_id res chain seq x y z
N MET A 1 -10.82 24.61 30.23
CA MET A 1 -10.39 24.06 28.93
C MET A 1 -10.77 22.59 28.90
N ALA A 2 -11.55 22.14 27.92
CA ALA A 2 -11.86 20.71 27.77
C ALA A 2 -10.59 19.95 27.38
N ALA A 3 -10.39 18.75 27.92
CA ALA A 3 -9.25 17.91 27.55
C ALA A 3 -9.35 17.49 26.09
N THR A 4 -8.25 17.61 25.34
CA THR A 4 -8.18 17.19 23.94
C THR A 4 -8.40 15.68 23.83
N LEU A 5 -9.40 15.27 23.06
CA LEU A 5 -9.76 13.85 22.85
C LEU A 5 -9.10 13.26 21.59
N PHE A 6 -8.08 13.91 21.05
CA PHE A 6 -7.33 13.44 19.88
C PHE A 6 -5.83 13.66 20.06
N LYS A 7 -5.03 12.94 19.27
CA LYS A 7 -3.59 13.19 19.13
C LYS A 7 -3.18 13.12 17.66
N ASP A 8 -2.23 13.96 17.27
CA ASP A 8 -1.57 13.87 15.98
C ASP A 8 -0.42 12.86 16.05
N THR A 9 -0.22 12.11 14.98
CA THR A 9 0.84 11.11 14.87
C THR A 9 1.29 10.93 13.43
N THR A 10 2.41 10.25 13.24
CA THR A 10 2.91 9.86 11.92
C THR A 10 3.20 8.37 11.91
N TYR A 11 2.74 7.69 10.86
CA TYR A 11 2.99 6.26 10.63
C TYR A 11 3.79 6.09 9.35
N GLN A 12 4.75 5.17 9.34
CA GLN A 12 5.30 4.67 8.08
C GLN A 12 4.36 3.64 7.46
N LEU A 13 4.32 3.57 6.13
CA LEU A 13 3.41 2.66 5.42
C LEU A 13 3.65 1.19 5.78
N ASN A 14 4.90 0.75 5.90
CA ASN A 14 5.24 -0.61 6.34
C ASN A 14 4.58 -0.96 7.68
N ASN A 15 4.62 -0.06 8.66
CA ASN A 15 4.01 -0.25 9.97
C ASN A 15 2.50 -0.34 9.87
N LEU A 16 1.87 0.48 9.01
CA LEU A 16 0.42 0.37 8.77
C LEU A 16 0.06 -0.99 8.17
N ILE A 17 0.79 -1.45 7.14
CA ILE A 17 0.56 -2.75 6.50
C ILE A 17 0.71 -3.89 7.51
N GLU A 18 1.77 -3.89 8.31
CA GLU A 18 2.01 -4.93 9.32
C GLU A 18 0.96 -4.92 10.43
N ASN A 19 0.52 -3.72 10.87
CA ASN A 19 -0.55 -3.60 11.86
C ASN A 19 -1.89 -4.13 11.32
N ILE A 20 -2.18 -3.93 10.02
CA ILE A 20 -3.36 -4.53 9.37
C ILE A 20 -3.21 -6.05 9.32
N ARG A 21 -2.05 -6.58 8.90
CA ARG A 21 -1.79 -8.03 8.83
C ARG A 21 -1.98 -8.71 10.18
N ARG A 22 -1.59 -8.05 11.28
CA ARG A 22 -1.73 -8.54 12.65
C ARG A 22 -3.15 -8.36 13.22
N GLY A 23 -4.05 -7.70 12.51
CA GLY A 23 -5.40 -7.37 12.98
C GLY A 23 -5.45 -6.23 14.00
N GLU A 24 -4.34 -5.49 14.20
CA GLU A 24 -4.28 -4.36 15.13
C GLU A 24 -4.99 -3.11 14.60
N ILE A 25 -4.99 -2.93 13.27
CA ILE A 25 -5.81 -1.94 12.57
C ILE A 25 -6.93 -2.70 11.86
N ALA A 26 -8.18 -2.45 12.23
CA ALA A 26 -9.31 -2.99 11.49
C ALA A 26 -9.53 -2.17 10.22
N LEU A 27 -9.62 -2.85 9.08
CA LEU A 27 -10.11 -2.31 7.81
C LEU A 27 -11.49 -2.90 7.51
N PRO A 28 -12.59 -2.19 7.84
CA PRO A 28 -13.95 -2.69 7.62
C PRO A 28 -14.25 -3.02 6.15
N ASP A 29 -13.57 -2.34 5.23
CA ASP A 29 -13.80 -2.47 3.79
C ASP A 29 -13.12 -3.69 3.16
N ILE A 30 -12.26 -4.44 3.85
CA ILE A 30 -11.71 -5.68 3.29
C ILE A 30 -12.82 -6.71 3.04
N GLN A 31 -13.91 -6.67 3.83
CA GLN A 31 -15.06 -7.56 3.70
C GLN A 31 -16.24 -6.94 2.92
N ARG A 32 -16.10 -5.71 2.41
CA ARG A 32 -17.12 -5.01 1.62
C ARG A 32 -16.62 -4.74 0.20
N PRO A 33 -17.52 -4.49 -0.75
CA PRO A 33 -17.10 -4.13 -2.10
C PRO A 33 -16.23 -2.86 -2.10
N PHE A 34 -14.95 -3.02 -2.46
CA PHE A 34 -13.99 -1.95 -2.68
C PHE A 34 -14.43 -1.13 -3.90
N VAL A 35 -14.57 0.19 -3.69
CA VAL A 35 -15.24 1.07 -4.65
C VAL A 35 -14.28 1.90 -5.50
N TRP A 36 -13.00 1.97 -5.11
CA TRP A 36 -11.98 2.66 -5.89
C TRP A 36 -11.62 1.85 -7.15
N PRO A 37 -11.62 2.48 -8.35
CA PRO A 37 -11.01 1.86 -9.52
C PRO A 37 -9.49 1.77 -9.33
N ALA A 38 -8.84 0.83 -10.03
CA ALA A 38 -7.38 0.67 -9.97
C ALA A 38 -6.62 1.95 -10.35
N SER A 39 -7.19 2.82 -11.19
CA SER A 39 -6.62 4.12 -11.54
C SER A 39 -6.45 5.05 -10.33
N LYS A 40 -7.34 5.01 -9.33
CA LYS A 40 -7.15 5.81 -8.12
C LYS A 40 -6.02 5.27 -7.23
N ALA A 41 -5.82 3.95 -7.21
CA ALA A 41 -4.69 3.35 -6.52
C ALA A 41 -3.36 3.74 -7.22
N ARG A 42 -3.35 3.75 -8.56
CA ARG A 42 -2.24 4.28 -9.36
C ARG A 42 -1.94 5.75 -9.02
N ASP A 43 -2.95 6.62 -9.00
CA ASP A 43 -2.78 8.06 -8.70
C ASP A 43 -2.23 8.31 -7.30
N LEU A 44 -2.66 7.48 -6.33
CA LEU A 44 -2.15 7.51 -4.97
C LEU A 44 -0.65 7.18 -4.93
N LEU A 45 -0.23 6.11 -5.62
CA LEU A 45 1.18 5.72 -5.71
C LEU A 45 2.02 6.77 -6.43
N ASP A 46 1.51 7.33 -7.52
CA ASP A 46 2.16 8.42 -8.27
C ASP A 46 2.39 9.64 -7.37
N SER A 47 1.38 10.02 -6.59
CA SER A 47 1.48 11.12 -5.63
C SER A 47 2.52 10.83 -4.55
N MET A 48 2.55 9.61 -4.02
CA MET A 48 3.54 9.19 -3.02
C MET A 48 4.96 9.21 -3.59
N TYR A 49 5.15 8.69 -4.80
CA TYR A 49 6.45 8.63 -5.48
C TYR A 49 7.03 10.02 -5.77
N LYS A 50 6.16 10.99 -6.07
CA LYS A 50 6.50 12.40 -6.27
C LYS A 50 6.69 13.18 -4.96
N GLY A 51 6.42 12.56 -3.80
CA GLY A 51 6.53 13.20 -2.49
C GLY A 51 5.39 14.16 -2.17
N PHE A 52 4.27 14.11 -2.91
CA PHE A 52 3.11 14.93 -2.61
C PHE A 52 2.36 14.39 -1.38
N PRO A 53 1.72 15.27 -0.58
CA PRO A 53 0.89 14.84 0.53
C PRO A 53 -0.33 14.08 0.03
N VAL A 54 -0.57 12.89 0.58
CA VAL A 54 -1.72 12.04 0.20
C VAL A 54 -2.88 12.08 1.20
N GLY A 55 -2.97 13.17 1.97
CA GLY A 55 -3.99 13.42 2.98
C GLY A 55 -3.75 12.73 4.33
N TYR A 56 -4.59 13.05 5.31
CA TYR A 56 -4.51 12.47 6.66
C TYR A 56 -5.28 11.15 6.74
N LEU A 57 -4.87 10.27 7.65
CA LEU A 57 -5.68 9.14 8.12
C LEU A 57 -6.36 9.53 9.43
N LEU A 58 -7.61 9.12 9.60
CA LEU A 58 -8.32 9.30 10.87
C LEU A 58 -8.56 7.93 11.48
N PHE A 59 -8.06 7.73 12.70
CA PHE A 59 -8.26 6.49 13.45
C PHE A 59 -9.09 6.75 14.71
N TRP A 60 -9.87 5.75 15.10
CA TRP A 60 -10.52 5.66 16.39
C TRP A 60 -9.81 4.62 17.25
N ALA A 61 -9.29 5.02 18.40
CA ALA A 61 -8.67 4.10 19.35
C ALA A 61 -9.75 3.39 20.17
N THR A 62 -9.74 2.06 20.14
CA THR A 62 -10.74 1.22 20.85
C THR A 62 -10.44 1.08 22.34
N GLY A 63 -9.20 1.34 22.76
CA GLY A 63 -8.72 1.09 24.11
C GLY A 63 -8.22 -0.34 24.35
N ALA A 64 -8.22 -1.20 23.31
CA ALA A 64 -7.65 -2.54 23.39
C ALA A 64 -6.11 -2.51 23.48
N GLU A 65 -5.54 -3.44 24.26
CA GLU A 65 -4.09 -3.63 24.32
C GLU A 65 -3.55 -4.35 23.09
N VAL A 66 -2.25 -4.15 22.79
CA VAL A 66 -1.57 -4.82 21.68
C VAL A 66 -1.60 -6.32 21.88
N GLY A 67 -2.13 -7.06 20.91
CA GLY A 67 -2.22 -8.52 20.98
C GLY A 67 -3.36 -9.04 21.85
N ALA A 68 -4.28 -8.17 22.31
CA ALA A 68 -5.52 -8.60 22.94
C ALA A 68 -6.28 -9.55 21.99
N ARG A 69 -6.70 -10.70 22.51
CA ARG A 69 -7.50 -11.69 21.79
C ARG A 69 -8.90 -11.71 22.39
N GLN A 70 -9.90 -11.95 21.55
CA GLN A 70 -11.25 -12.16 22.05
C GLN A 70 -11.29 -13.41 22.96
N ILE A 71 -11.90 -13.28 24.14
CA ILE A 71 -12.14 -14.41 25.04
C ILE A 71 -13.57 -14.92 24.80
N GLY A 72 -13.70 -16.13 24.24
CA GLY A 72 -14.97 -16.77 23.88
C GLY A 72 -14.75 -17.93 22.88
N ASP A 73 -15.76 -18.78 22.69
CA ASP A 73 -15.69 -20.07 21.96
C ASP A 73 -15.57 -19.96 20.41
N GLY A 74 -15.08 -18.83 19.92
CA GLY A 74 -14.82 -18.54 18.50
C GLY A 74 -13.33 -18.31 18.24
N ALA A 75 -12.94 -18.30 16.96
CA ALA A 75 -11.55 -18.10 16.52
C ALA A 75 -10.86 -16.98 17.30
N LYS A 76 -9.58 -17.22 17.68
CA LYS A 76 -8.74 -16.34 18.51
C LYS A 76 -8.31 -15.06 17.76
N ASP A 77 -9.27 -14.30 17.26
CA ASP A 77 -9.02 -13.12 16.45
C ASP A 77 -8.47 -11.98 17.32
N ALA A 78 -7.54 -11.23 16.74
CA ALA A 78 -6.96 -10.06 17.39
C ALA A 78 -8.03 -8.97 17.52
N VAL A 79 -8.14 -8.38 18.71
CA VAL A 79 -9.00 -7.23 18.95
C VAL A 79 -8.28 -5.99 18.40
N PRO A 80 -8.88 -5.28 17.41
CA PRO A 80 -8.22 -4.13 16.81
C PRO A 80 -8.09 -3.00 17.82
N ARG A 81 -6.88 -2.46 17.96
CA ARG A 81 -6.62 -1.26 18.78
C ARG A 81 -7.03 0.02 18.08
N LEU A 82 -7.00 0.03 16.75
CA LEU A 82 -7.36 1.17 15.91
C LEU A 82 -8.39 0.76 14.87
N LEU A 83 -9.44 1.58 14.71
CA LEU A 83 -10.40 1.48 13.61
C LEU A 83 -10.15 2.64 12.66
N ILE A 84 -9.98 2.36 11.36
CA ILE A 84 -9.88 3.44 10.37
C ILE A 84 -11.27 4.08 10.16
N VAL A 85 -11.35 5.40 10.32
CA VAL A 85 -12.57 6.19 10.14
C VAL A 85 -12.56 6.91 8.79
N ASP A 86 -11.42 7.51 8.43
CA ASP A 86 -11.19 8.14 7.12
C ASP A 86 -9.84 7.71 6.55
N GLY A 87 -9.77 7.57 5.23
CA GLY A 87 -8.63 7.01 4.51
C GLY A 87 -8.74 5.51 4.25
N GLN A 88 -9.90 4.91 4.51
CA GLN A 88 -10.15 3.47 4.34
C GLN A 88 -9.77 2.98 2.94
N GLN A 89 -10.31 3.60 1.88
CA GLN A 89 -10.04 3.20 0.49
C GLN A 89 -8.57 3.38 0.11
N ARG A 90 -7.90 4.44 0.60
CA ARG A 90 -6.45 4.65 0.38
C ARG A 90 -5.65 3.53 1.02
N LEU A 91 -5.91 3.25 2.30
CA LEU A 91 -5.18 2.24 3.05
C LEU A 91 -5.43 0.82 2.54
N THR A 92 -6.67 0.50 2.15
CA THR A 92 -7.02 -0.77 1.49
C THR A 92 -6.31 -0.92 0.14
N SER A 93 -6.23 0.14 -0.67
CA SER A 93 -5.51 0.13 -1.96
C SER A 93 -4.03 -0.21 -1.76
N LEU A 94 -3.39 0.50 -0.83
CA LEU A 94 -1.97 0.30 -0.52
C LEU A 94 -1.73 -1.09 0.05
N PHE A 95 -2.57 -1.54 0.98
CA PHE A 95 -2.49 -2.90 1.49
C PHE A 95 -2.55 -3.93 0.34
N ALA A 96 -3.57 -3.86 -0.52
CA ALA A 96 -3.76 -4.79 -1.62
C ALA A 96 -2.59 -4.81 -2.63
N VAL A 97 -2.06 -3.63 -2.99
CA VAL A 97 -0.91 -3.53 -3.90
C VAL A 97 0.36 -4.06 -3.24
N PHE A 98 0.67 -3.66 -2.02
CA PHE A 98 1.92 -4.04 -1.37
C PHE A 98 1.97 -5.51 -0.95
N THR A 99 0.82 -6.12 -0.64
CA THR A 99 0.76 -7.55 -0.27
C THR A 99 0.44 -8.46 -1.45
N GLY A 100 -0.13 -7.91 -2.53
CA GLY A 100 -0.74 -8.67 -3.61
C GLY A 100 -2.04 -9.37 -3.22
N THR A 101 -2.70 -8.93 -2.14
CA THR A 101 -3.99 -9.46 -1.68
C THR A 101 -5.11 -9.03 -2.64
N SER A 102 -5.98 -9.95 -3.01
CA SER A 102 -7.15 -9.65 -3.83
C SER A 102 -8.18 -8.80 -3.06
N VAL A 103 -8.77 -7.83 -3.73
CA VAL A 103 -9.90 -7.03 -3.21
C VAL A 103 -11.20 -7.51 -3.81
N LEU A 104 -12.29 -7.42 -3.04
CA LEU A 104 -13.64 -7.65 -3.53
C LEU A 104 -14.11 -6.41 -4.29
N ARG A 105 -14.43 -6.52 -5.57
CA ARG A 105 -14.91 -5.41 -6.40
C ARG A 105 -16.42 -5.21 -6.22
N LYS A 106 -16.96 -4.11 -6.78
CA LYS A 106 -18.40 -3.79 -6.78
C LYS A 106 -19.29 -4.87 -7.38
N ASP A 107 -18.77 -5.63 -8.34
CA ASP A 107 -19.45 -6.76 -8.98
C ASP A 107 -19.28 -8.08 -8.20
N TYR A 108 -18.80 -8.01 -6.96
CA TYR A 108 -18.49 -9.16 -6.10
C TYR A 108 -17.43 -10.11 -6.66
N THR A 109 -16.72 -9.72 -7.72
CA THR A 109 -15.55 -10.47 -8.19
C THR A 109 -14.34 -10.15 -7.32
N GLN A 110 -13.49 -11.13 -7.11
CA GLN A 110 -12.19 -10.91 -6.48
C GLN A 110 -11.15 -10.62 -7.57
N GLY A 111 -10.33 -9.59 -7.35
CA GLY A 111 -9.25 -9.27 -8.27
C GLY A 111 -8.09 -8.59 -7.55
N LYS A 112 -6.88 -8.80 -8.06
CA LYS A 112 -5.69 -8.07 -7.61
C LYS A 112 -5.69 -6.66 -8.19
N LEU A 113 -5.20 -5.70 -7.41
CA LEU A 113 -4.85 -4.38 -7.91
C LEU A 113 -3.42 -4.43 -8.43
N ARG A 114 -3.27 -4.70 -9.73
CA ARG A 114 -1.96 -4.76 -10.37
C ARG A 114 -1.65 -3.39 -10.96
N ILE A 115 -0.55 -2.82 -10.46
CA ILE A 115 -0.03 -1.54 -10.90
C ILE A 115 1.34 -1.82 -11.53
N ALA A 116 1.53 -1.35 -12.75
CA ALA A 116 2.77 -1.41 -13.46
C ALA A 116 3.57 -0.12 -13.23
N PHE A 117 4.89 -0.20 -13.42
CA PHE A 117 5.79 0.95 -13.36
C PHE A 117 6.76 0.91 -14.53
N ARG A 118 6.93 2.05 -15.20
CA ARG A 118 7.93 2.26 -16.24
C ARG A 118 9.08 3.07 -15.66
N PRO A 119 10.25 2.45 -15.41
CA PRO A 119 11.38 3.15 -14.78
C PRO A 119 11.94 4.31 -15.62
N ALA A 120 11.86 4.22 -16.95
CA ALA A 120 12.42 5.22 -17.87
C ALA A 120 11.86 6.64 -17.68
N ASP A 121 10.56 6.76 -17.38
CA ASP A 121 9.86 8.04 -17.16
C ASP A 121 9.17 8.11 -15.79
N SER A 122 9.45 7.16 -14.90
CA SER A 122 8.86 7.04 -13.56
C SER A 122 7.33 7.02 -13.55
N ARG A 123 6.71 6.38 -14.55
CA ARG A 123 5.25 6.38 -14.70
C ARG A 123 4.60 5.12 -14.15
N PHE A 124 3.54 5.31 -13.37
CA PHE A 124 2.65 4.22 -12.95
C PHE A 124 1.50 4.04 -13.93
N GLU A 125 1.10 2.79 -14.17
CA GLU A 125 -0.09 2.46 -14.96
C GLU A 125 -0.89 1.33 -14.32
N VAL A 126 -2.19 1.26 -14.61
CA VAL A 126 -2.96 0.06 -14.29
C VAL A 126 -2.55 -1.03 -15.27
N THR A 127 -2.16 -2.20 -14.76
CA THR A 127 -1.69 -3.30 -15.62
C THR A 127 -2.83 -3.84 -16.48
N ASP A 128 -2.60 -3.90 -17.79
CA ASP A 128 -3.44 -4.57 -18.77
C ASP A 128 -2.61 -5.54 -19.63
N ALA A 129 -3.25 -6.21 -20.59
CA ALA A 129 -2.61 -7.20 -21.45
C ALA A 129 -1.53 -6.61 -22.39
N ALA A 130 -1.58 -5.31 -22.69
CA ALA A 130 -0.55 -4.64 -23.48
C ALA A 130 0.67 -4.34 -22.60
N ILE A 131 0.44 -3.80 -21.40
CA ILE A 131 1.48 -3.51 -20.40
C ILE A 131 2.22 -4.78 -19.96
N GLU A 132 1.52 -5.91 -19.81
CA GLU A 132 2.16 -7.19 -19.48
C GLU A 132 3.20 -7.66 -20.50
N LYS A 133 3.03 -7.27 -21.76
CA LYS A 133 3.89 -7.65 -22.87
C LYS A 133 4.93 -6.59 -23.20
N ASP A 134 4.83 -5.39 -22.62
CA ASP A 134 5.74 -4.28 -22.85
C ASP A 134 6.99 -4.41 -21.96
N PRO A 135 8.18 -4.66 -22.54
CA PRO A 135 9.43 -4.80 -21.78
C PRO A 135 9.90 -3.51 -21.11
N GLU A 136 9.31 -2.35 -21.45
CA GLU A 136 9.57 -1.07 -20.78
C GLU A 136 8.90 -0.98 -19.40
N PHE A 137 7.99 -1.90 -19.07
CA PHE A 137 7.29 -1.92 -17.78
C PHE A 137 7.72 -3.08 -16.90
N ILE A 138 7.76 -2.82 -15.59
CA ILE A 138 7.55 -3.82 -14.56
C ILE A 138 6.03 -3.96 -14.41
N PRO A 139 5.42 -5.09 -14.81
CA PRO A 139 3.96 -5.19 -14.92
C PRO A 139 3.25 -5.36 -13.58
N ASP A 140 3.98 -5.63 -12.49
CA ASP A 140 3.42 -5.70 -11.15
C ASP A 140 4.47 -5.24 -10.13
N ILE A 141 4.30 -4.02 -9.62
CA ILE A 141 5.24 -3.45 -8.64
C ILE A 141 5.23 -4.20 -7.30
N THR A 142 4.23 -5.04 -7.03
CA THR A 142 4.21 -5.94 -5.85
C THR A 142 5.51 -6.74 -5.75
N GLU A 143 6.05 -7.16 -6.90
CA GLU A 143 7.24 -8.01 -6.97
C GLU A 143 8.51 -7.26 -6.53
N VAL A 144 8.56 -5.93 -6.69
CA VAL A 144 9.68 -5.09 -6.22
C VAL A 144 9.90 -5.26 -4.71
N TRP A 145 8.81 -5.39 -3.95
CA TRP A 145 8.87 -5.57 -2.50
C TRP A 145 9.02 -7.03 -2.06
N ARG A 146 8.70 -7.99 -2.94
CA ARG A 146 8.91 -9.42 -2.69
C ARG A 146 10.34 -9.86 -2.96
N SER A 147 10.90 -9.43 -4.10
CA SER A 147 12.22 -9.85 -4.57
C SER A 147 12.90 -8.76 -5.40
N TYR A 148 13.23 -7.62 -4.76
CA TYR A 148 13.84 -6.45 -5.41
C TYR A 148 14.95 -6.79 -6.43
N ARG A 149 15.94 -7.59 -6.02
CA ARG A 149 17.10 -7.94 -6.87
C ARG A 149 16.69 -8.73 -8.10
N GLU A 150 15.79 -9.69 -7.93
CA GLU A 150 15.32 -10.53 -9.02
C GLU A 150 14.46 -9.73 -10.00
N THR A 151 13.49 -8.96 -9.49
CA THR A 151 12.62 -8.11 -10.31
C THR A 151 13.43 -7.12 -11.14
N THR A 152 14.39 -6.43 -10.52
CA THR A 152 15.26 -5.46 -11.19
C THR A 152 16.10 -6.12 -12.29
N ARG A 153 16.77 -7.23 -11.97
CA ARG A 153 17.58 -7.98 -12.95
C ARG A 153 16.73 -8.49 -14.12
N THR A 154 15.55 -9.05 -13.84
CA THR A 154 14.66 -9.56 -14.88
C THR A 154 14.14 -8.44 -15.78
N PHE A 155 13.82 -7.27 -15.22
CA PHE A 155 13.45 -6.09 -16.00
C PHE A 155 14.59 -5.65 -16.93
N LEU A 156 15.80 -5.43 -16.40
CA LEU A 156 16.95 -4.99 -17.18
C LEU A 156 17.32 -5.99 -18.30
N SER A 157 17.26 -7.30 -18.03
CA SER A 157 17.51 -8.34 -19.05
C SER A 157 16.51 -8.25 -20.20
N LYS A 158 15.20 -8.17 -19.88
CA LYS A 158 14.14 -8.06 -20.88
C LYS A 158 14.26 -6.78 -21.71
N LEU A 159 14.58 -5.66 -21.06
CA LEU A 159 14.75 -4.37 -21.72
C LEU A 159 15.92 -4.40 -22.72
N LYS A 160 17.06 -4.96 -22.29
CA LYS A 160 18.26 -5.13 -23.13
C LYS A 160 17.98 -6.00 -24.36
N GLU A 161 17.28 -7.12 -24.17
CA GLU A 161 16.87 -8.01 -25.26
C GLU A 161 15.93 -7.31 -26.24
N HIS A 162 14.96 -6.54 -25.74
CA HIS A 162 13.96 -5.85 -26.56
C HIS A 162 14.57 -4.74 -27.43
N ARG A 163 15.46 -3.93 -26.85
CA ARG A 163 16.08 -2.79 -27.55
C ARG A 163 17.19 -3.19 -28.52
N ASN A 164 17.64 -4.45 -28.47
CA ASN A 164 18.72 -4.99 -29.30
C ASN A 164 20.01 -4.13 -29.24
N GLN A 165 20.26 -3.49 -28.09
CA GLN A 165 21.40 -2.62 -27.82
C GLN A 165 21.83 -2.79 -26.36
N PRO A 166 23.13 -2.64 -26.04
CA PRO A 166 23.58 -2.60 -24.65
C PRO A 166 23.02 -1.34 -23.97
N LEU A 167 22.52 -1.50 -22.74
CA LEU A 167 22.24 -0.38 -21.85
C LEU A 167 23.57 0.17 -21.35
N SER A 168 23.75 1.49 -21.36
CA SER A 168 24.93 2.11 -20.73
C SER A 168 24.85 1.99 -19.21
N ASP A 169 25.99 2.02 -18.53
CA ASP A 169 26.04 1.97 -17.06
C ASP A 169 25.21 3.11 -16.45
N GLU A 170 25.29 4.33 -17.00
CA GLU A 170 24.48 5.48 -16.56
C GLU A 170 22.97 5.26 -16.73
N GLU A 171 22.54 4.51 -17.75
CA GLU A 171 21.14 4.17 -17.94
C GLU A 171 20.70 3.11 -16.94
N VAL A 172 21.52 2.07 -16.72
CA VAL A 172 21.25 1.04 -15.72
C VAL A 172 21.08 1.68 -14.35
N ASP A 173 22.03 2.51 -13.91
CA ASP A 173 21.98 3.20 -12.62
C ASP A 173 20.68 4.01 -12.46
N ARG A 174 20.30 4.79 -13.47
CA ARG A 174 19.07 5.59 -13.45
C ARG A 174 17.81 4.73 -13.35
N LEU A 175 17.75 3.61 -14.06
CA LEU A 175 16.62 2.70 -14.02
C LEU A 175 16.54 1.98 -12.66
N GLU A 176 17.68 1.54 -12.12
CA GLU A 176 17.75 0.94 -10.79
C GLU A 176 17.32 1.92 -9.69
N ASP A 177 17.81 3.17 -9.73
CA ASP A 177 17.40 4.23 -8.80
C ASP A 177 15.89 4.48 -8.86
N ALA A 178 15.31 4.49 -10.07
CA ALA A 178 13.87 4.67 -10.23
C ALA A 178 13.06 3.53 -9.60
N ILE A 179 13.54 2.28 -9.73
CA ILE A 179 12.93 1.08 -9.13
C ILE A 179 13.15 1.08 -7.61
N ASP A 180 14.31 1.50 -7.13
CA ASP A 180 14.59 1.61 -5.69
C ASP A 180 13.66 2.61 -5.01
N ARG A 181 13.37 3.74 -5.67
CA ARG A 181 12.36 4.69 -5.17
C ARG A 181 10.96 4.08 -5.07
N VAL A 182 10.61 3.09 -5.90
CA VAL A 182 9.35 2.31 -5.72
C VAL A 182 9.46 1.43 -4.48
N ARG A 183 10.61 0.77 -4.27
CA ARG A 183 10.87 -0.01 -3.05
C ARG A 183 10.70 0.84 -1.79
N ASP A 184 11.21 2.06 -1.81
CA ASP A 184 11.18 3.01 -0.69
C ASP A 184 9.77 3.54 -0.33
N LEU A 185 8.76 3.30 -1.16
CA LEU A 185 7.38 3.69 -0.83
C LEU A 185 6.87 3.04 0.47
N HIS A 186 7.45 1.92 0.93
CA HIS A 186 7.17 1.36 2.26
C HIS A 186 7.49 2.32 3.42
N HIS A 187 8.42 3.25 3.22
CA HIS A 187 8.84 4.21 4.22
C HIS A 187 8.06 5.52 4.16
N TYR A 188 7.11 5.66 3.22
CA TYR A 188 6.34 6.88 3.05
C TYR A 188 5.60 7.24 4.37
N PRO A 189 5.74 8.49 4.85
CA PRO A 189 5.14 8.91 6.11
C PRO A 189 3.68 9.36 5.92
N PHE A 190 2.74 8.64 6.54
CA PHE A 190 1.35 9.03 6.67
C PHE A 190 1.13 9.86 7.91
N LYS A 191 0.55 11.05 7.74
CA LYS A 191 0.02 11.83 8.85
C LYS A 191 -1.32 11.25 9.29
N ALA A 192 -1.52 11.14 10.59
CA ALA A 192 -2.76 10.61 11.13
C ALA A 192 -3.21 11.34 12.39
N VAL A 193 -4.52 11.34 12.61
CA VAL A 193 -5.17 11.78 13.83
C VAL A 193 -5.80 10.57 14.49
N GLU A 194 -5.53 10.36 15.78
CA GLU A 194 -6.15 9.31 16.58
C GLU A 194 -7.13 9.91 17.58
N LEU A 195 -8.41 9.54 17.47
CA LEU A 195 -9.45 9.87 18.43
C LEU A 195 -9.38 8.90 19.60
N ARG A 196 -9.36 9.43 20.82
CA ARG A 196 -9.41 8.65 22.06
C ARG A 196 -10.85 8.55 22.53
N THR A 197 -11.27 7.35 22.94
CA THR A 197 -12.43 7.21 23.81
C THR A 197 -12.11 7.85 25.16
N LYS A 198 -13.02 8.67 25.69
CA LYS A 198 -13.01 8.94 27.14
C LYS A 198 -13.10 7.57 27.80
N LYS A 199 -12.10 7.18 28.61
CA LYS A 199 -12.36 6.16 29.63
C LYS A 199 -13.61 6.63 30.35
N GLY A 200 -14.68 5.85 30.28
CA GLY A 200 -15.84 6.06 31.14
C GLY A 200 -15.30 6.18 32.56
N SER A 201 -15.67 7.26 33.24
CA SER A 201 -15.67 7.32 34.69
C SER A 201 -16.41 6.08 35.20
N GLU A 202 -15.69 5.28 35.99
CA GLU A 202 -16.16 4.26 36.95
C GLU A 202 -17.27 3.28 36.53
#